data_AF-A0A532B556-F1
#
_entry.id   AF-A0A532B556-F1
#
_cell.length_a   1.000
_cell.length_b   1.000
_cell.length_c   1.000
_cell.angle_alpha   90.00
_cell.angle_beta   90.00
_cell.angle_gamma   90.00
#
_symmetry.space_group_name_H-M   'P 1'
#
loop_
_entity.id
_entity.type
_entity.pdbx_description
1 polymer ?
#
loop_
_entity_poly.entity_id
_entity_poly.type
_entity_poly.pdbx_seq_one_letter_code
_entity_poly.pdbx_strand_id
1 'polypeptide(L)'
;QRIYDRVRRQPKRIVFAEGEEEQVMRAAVSYVNQRLGTAILLGRDDIIKENARNAGIDLGKQGIEIINARLSRRNSVYTDYLYERMQRKGFLFRDCQRLINNDRNHFAACMVALGDADGIVTGVTRNYSTALDDIRRVIDARPGHCVIGVSIVLARGRTVLVADTAVHDMPNAVEIADIAEEAAGFARRMGYEPRLAMLAYSTFGHPQGERSERVQEAVRILDKRRVDFEYDGEMAADVALNARAMAQYPF
;
A
#
# COMPACT_ATOMS: atom_id res chain seq x y z
N GLN A 1 11.40 14.10 -7.58
CA GLN A 1 11.18 15.40 -6.89
C GLN A 1 9.71 15.80 -6.82
N ARG A 2 8.91 15.69 -7.89
CA ARG A 2 7.47 16.09 -7.92
C ARG A 2 6.60 15.59 -6.75
N ILE A 3 6.82 14.37 -6.24
CA ILE A 3 6.03 13.81 -5.13
C ILE A 3 6.33 14.54 -3.81
N TYR A 4 7.61 14.77 -3.49
CA TYR A 4 8.01 15.48 -2.28
C TYR A 4 7.45 16.90 -2.24
N ASP A 5 7.50 17.62 -3.37
CA ASP A 5 7.00 18.99 -3.43
C ASP A 5 5.47 19.06 -3.29
N ARG A 6 4.74 18.06 -3.81
CA ARG A 6 3.30 17.93 -3.60
C ARG A 6 2.96 17.69 -2.13
N VAL A 7 3.69 16.80 -1.46
CA VAL A 7 3.47 16.51 -0.03
C VAL A 7 3.84 17.72 0.84
N ARG A 8 4.93 18.44 0.54
CA ARG A 8 5.31 19.67 1.27
C ARG A 8 4.23 20.75 1.25
N ARG A 9 3.42 20.82 0.18
CA ARG A 9 2.30 21.77 0.09
C ARG A 9 1.13 21.41 1.00
N GLN A 10 1.00 20.13 1.36
CA GLN A 10 -0.04 19.62 2.25
C GLN A 10 0.58 18.58 3.20
N PRO A 11 1.34 19.03 4.21
CA PRO A 11 2.06 18.13 5.10
C PRO A 11 1.11 17.15 5.80
N LYS A 12 1.55 15.90 5.97
CA LYS A 12 0.71 14.80 6.46
C LYS A 12 1.17 14.26 7.82
N ARG A 13 0.24 13.76 8.62
CA ARG A 13 0.51 13.05 9.88
C ARG A 13 0.64 11.56 9.57
N ILE A 14 1.85 11.01 9.63
CA ILE A 14 2.11 9.61 9.26
C ILE A 14 2.52 8.81 10.49
N VAL A 15 1.84 7.70 10.71
CA VAL A 15 2.15 6.74 11.77
C VAL A 15 3.23 5.78 11.30
N PHE A 16 4.32 5.72 12.03
CA PHE A 16 5.38 4.73 11.90
C PHE A 16 5.15 3.67 12.98
N ALA A 17 4.52 2.56 12.59
CA ALA A 17 3.95 1.61 13.54
C ALA A 17 5.00 0.89 14.40
N GLU A 18 6.20 0.69 13.85
CA GLU A 18 7.34 0.00 14.47
C GLU A 18 8.33 1.00 15.05
N GLY A 19 7.84 1.96 15.84
CA GLY A 19 8.63 3.10 16.32
C GLY A 19 9.80 2.75 17.23
N GLU A 20 9.84 1.53 17.78
CA GLU A 20 10.97 1.01 18.57
C GLU A 20 12.19 0.63 17.71
N GLU A 21 12.03 0.50 16.38
CA GLU A 21 13.09 0.08 15.47
C GLU A 21 13.96 1.25 14.97
N GLU A 22 15.28 1.08 15.00
CA GLU A 22 16.24 2.15 14.63
C GLU A 22 15.98 2.72 13.23
N GLN A 23 15.83 1.84 12.24
CA GLN A 23 15.61 2.27 10.86
C GLN A 23 14.30 3.07 10.68
N VAL A 24 13.28 2.75 11.48
CA VAL A 24 12.00 3.45 11.48
C VAL A 24 12.15 4.82 12.12
N MET A 25 12.88 4.93 13.23
CA MET A 25 13.23 6.21 13.84
C MET A 25 14.02 7.11 12.88
N ARG A 26 15.00 6.57 12.15
CA ARG A 26 15.75 7.32 11.12
C ARG A 26 14.83 7.80 10.00
N ALA A 27 13.90 6.96 9.56
CA ALA A 27 12.91 7.32 8.55
C ALA A 27 11.98 8.46 9.02
N ALA A 28 11.49 8.39 10.26
CA ALA A 28 10.67 9.44 10.88
C ALA A 28 11.43 10.78 10.96
N VAL A 29 12.68 10.78 11.41
CA VAL A 29 13.53 11.98 11.43
C VAL A 29 13.74 12.53 10.02
N SER A 30 13.98 11.67 9.03
CA SER A 30 14.14 12.06 7.63
C SER A 30 12.85 12.68 7.07
N TYR A 31 11.69 12.09 7.38
CA TYR A 31 10.37 12.59 6.96
C TYR A 31 10.13 14.02 7.45
N VAL A 32 10.42 14.29 8.71
CA VAL A 32 10.30 15.62 9.33
C VAL A 32 11.35 16.60 8.77
N ASN A 33 12.62 16.19 8.66
CA ASN A 33 13.68 17.03 8.10
C ASN A 33 13.37 17.48 6.67
N GLN A 34 12.69 16.63 5.89
CA GLN A 34 12.26 16.93 4.52
C GLN A 34 10.99 17.79 4.45
N ARG A 35 10.43 18.18 5.61
CA ARG A 35 9.20 18.98 5.77
C ARG A 35 7.97 18.32 5.16
N LEU A 36 7.87 17.00 5.30
CA LEU A 36 6.76 16.22 4.73
C LEU A 36 5.56 16.16 5.67
N GLY A 37 5.76 16.46 6.96
CA GLY A 37 4.71 16.60 7.95
C GLY A 37 5.15 16.10 9.32
N THR A 38 4.21 15.52 10.06
CA THR A 38 4.42 14.99 11.40
C THR A 38 4.64 13.48 11.35
N ALA A 39 5.71 12.99 11.97
CA ALA A 39 5.95 11.57 12.16
C ALA A 39 5.49 11.14 13.56
N ILE A 40 4.61 10.14 13.62
CA ILE A 40 4.13 9.57 14.87
C ILE A 40 4.77 8.19 15.05
N LEU A 41 5.69 8.06 15.99
CA LEU A 41 6.32 6.80 16.37
C LEU A 41 5.41 6.05 17.36
N LEU A 42 4.95 4.86 17.00
CA LEU A 42 4.23 3.98 17.92
C LEU A 42 5.18 3.05 18.66
N GLY A 43 5.09 3.04 19.98
CA GLY A 43 5.87 2.14 20.82
C GLY A 43 5.93 2.64 22.26
N ARG A 44 6.70 1.95 23.08
CA ARG A 44 6.90 2.34 24.47
C ARG A 44 7.89 3.49 24.56
N ASP A 45 7.50 4.56 25.25
CA ASP A 45 8.30 5.78 25.39
C ASP A 45 9.73 5.56 25.87
N ASP A 46 9.91 4.73 26.90
CA ASP A 46 11.19 4.37 27.49
C ASP A 46 12.09 3.66 26.48
N ILE A 47 11.55 2.66 25.79
CA ILE A 47 12.28 1.88 24.79
C ILE A 47 12.66 2.71 23.58
N ILE A 48 11.73 3.53 23.05
CA ILE A 48 12.03 4.42 21.92
C ILE A 48 13.14 5.40 22.30
N LYS A 49 13.06 6.03 23.48
CA LYS A 49 14.08 6.98 23.94
C LYS A 49 15.42 6.31 24.21
N GLU A 50 15.44 5.10 24.73
CA GLU A 50 16.66 4.31 24.92
C GLU A 50 17.31 3.94 23.58
N ASN A 51 16.54 3.34 22.66
CA ASN A 51 17.03 2.95 21.34
C ASN A 51 17.52 4.16 20.54
N ALA A 52 16.81 5.28 20.59
CA ALA A 52 17.22 6.53 19.95
C ALA A 52 18.55 7.06 20.52
N ARG A 53 18.72 7.05 21.85
CA ARG A 53 20.00 7.44 22.49
C ARG A 53 21.14 6.54 22.05
N ASN A 54 20.95 5.23 22.06
CA ASN A 54 21.96 4.25 21.66
C ASN A 54 22.36 4.41 20.18
N ALA A 55 21.40 4.76 19.32
CA ALA A 55 21.61 4.96 17.88
C ALA A 55 22.06 6.38 17.49
N GLY A 56 22.20 7.30 18.46
CA GLY A 56 22.54 8.71 18.21
C GLY A 56 21.46 9.47 17.43
N ILE A 57 20.19 9.11 17.60
CA ILE A 57 19.05 9.69 16.90
C ILE A 57 18.38 10.75 17.79
N ASP A 58 18.32 11.99 17.30
CA ASP A 58 17.60 13.07 17.97
C ASP A 58 16.10 13.04 17.62
N LEU A 59 15.28 12.61 18.58
CA LEU A 59 13.82 12.61 18.51
C LEU A 59 13.18 13.86 19.15
N GLY A 60 13.96 14.80 19.67
CA GLY A 60 13.47 16.04 20.29
C GLY A 60 12.98 17.09 19.29
N LYS A 61 13.04 16.79 17.99
CA LYS A 61 12.64 17.69 16.91
C LYS A 61 11.14 17.92 16.87
N GLN A 62 10.75 19.16 16.62
CA GLN A 62 9.36 19.50 16.34
C GLN A 62 8.84 18.70 15.14
N GLY A 63 7.67 18.09 15.29
CA GLY A 63 7.06 17.24 14.25
C GLY A 63 7.29 15.74 14.46
N ILE A 64 8.02 15.32 15.51
CA ILE A 64 8.08 13.93 15.95
C ILE A 64 7.20 13.77 17.20
N GLU A 65 6.21 12.90 17.14
CA GLU A 65 5.33 12.53 18.26
C GLU A 65 5.61 11.06 18.63
N ILE A 66 5.62 10.74 19.93
CA ILE A 66 5.68 9.35 20.41
C ILE A 66 4.34 9.02 21.04
N ILE A 67 3.72 7.92 20.63
CA ILE A 67 2.46 7.45 21.19
C ILE A 67 2.60 6.00 21.65
N ASN A 68 2.31 5.78 22.92
CA ASN A 68 2.19 4.45 23.49
C ASN A 68 0.73 3.97 23.44
N ALA A 69 0.46 2.95 22.62
CA ALA A 69 -0.86 2.37 22.47
C ALA A 69 -1.48 1.93 23.82
N ARG A 70 -0.68 1.43 24.77
CA ARG A 70 -1.19 0.97 26.08
C ARG A 70 -1.63 2.10 27.00
N LEU A 71 -1.07 3.29 26.83
CA LEU A 71 -1.32 4.46 27.69
C LEU A 71 -2.23 5.50 27.02
N SER A 72 -2.65 5.24 25.78
CA SER A 72 -3.45 6.17 25.02
C SER A 72 -4.87 6.30 25.58
N ARG A 73 -5.35 7.53 25.66
CA ARG A 73 -6.73 7.85 26.06
C ARG A 73 -7.76 7.50 24.98
N ARG A 74 -7.31 7.20 23.75
CA ARG A 74 -8.17 6.85 22.62
C ARG A 74 -8.56 5.36 22.59
N ASN A 75 -8.02 4.53 23.49
CA ASN A 75 -8.19 3.08 23.43
C ASN A 75 -9.65 2.63 23.47
N SER A 76 -10.50 3.26 24.28
CA SER A 76 -11.93 2.97 24.31
C SER A 76 -12.58 3.23 22.96
N VAL A 77 -12.38 4.43 22.40
CA VAL A 77 -12.91 4.83 21.10
C VAL A 77 -12.46 3.87 19.98
N TYR A 78 -11.19 3.50 19.96
CA TYR A 78 -10.65 2.57 18.96
C TYR A 78 -11.19 1.16 19.14
N THR A 79 -11.40 0.73 20.39
CA THR A 79 -11.97 -0.58 20.72
C THR A 79 -13.42 -0.66 20.26
N ASP A 80 -14.22 0.37 20.54
CA ASP A 80 -15.63 0.44 20.13
C ASP A 80 -15.74 0.42 18.61
N TYR A 81 -14.94 1.22 17.90
CA TYR A 81 -14.88 1.26 16.44
C TYR A 81 -14.52 -0.11 15.84
N LEU A 82 -13.48 -0.76 16.37
CA LEU A 82 -13.09 -2.09 15.90
C LEU A 82 -14.17 -3.14 16.21
N TYR A 83 -14.78 -3.07 17.39
CA TYR A 83 -15.82 -4.02 17.80
C TYR A 83 -17.06 -3.91 16.92
N GLU A 84 -17.51 -2.70 16.58
CA GLU A 84 -18.64 -2.50 15.67
C GLU A 84 -18.44 -3.22 14.33
N ARG A 85 -17.21 -3.20 13.80
CA ARG A 85 -16.81 -3.88 12.56
C ARG A 85 -16.68 -5.40 12.70
N MET A 86 -16.26 -5.88 13.86
CA MET A 86 -15.83 -7.27 14.05
C MET A 86 -16.84 -8.15 14.81
N GLN A 87 -17.83 -7.55 15.48
CA GLN A 87 -18.82 -8.29 16.28
C GLN A 87 -19.59 -9.35 15.48
N ARG A 88 -19.97 -9.05 14.23
CA ARG A 88 -20.65 -10.02 13.34
C ARG A 88 -19.70 -11.01 12.66
N LYS A 89 -18.40 -10.88 12.93
CA LYS A 89 -17.33 -11.81 12.50
C LYS A 89 -16.83 -12.67 13.67
N GLY A 90 -17.56 -12.69 14.78
CA GLY A 90 -17.30 -13.57 15.93
C GLY A 90 -16.31 -13.04 16.98
N PHE A 91 -15.87 -11.78 16.88
CA PHE A 91 -14.97 -11.19 17.87
C PHE A 91 -15.75 -10.72 19.10
N LEU A 92 -15.23 -11.00 20.29
CA LEU A 92 -15.75 -10.43 21.52
C LEU A 92 -15.16 -9.02 21.72
N PHE A 93 -15.85 -8.20 22.52
CA PHE A 93 -15.36 -6.87 22.89
C PHE A 93 -13.94 -6.92 23.47
N ARG A 94 -13.68 -7.88 24.37
CA ARG A 94 -12.36 -8.10 24.97
C ARG A 94 -11.27 -8.45 23.95
N ASP A 95 -11.62 -9.10 22.84
CA ASP A 95 -10.66 -9.43 21.79
C ASP A 95 -10.23 -8.17 21.04
N CYS A 96 -11.20 -7.31 20.71
CA CYS A 96 -10.94 -6.02 20.08
C CYS A 96 -10.11 -5.12 21.02
N GLN A 97 -10.45 -5.06 22.30
CA GLN A 97 -9.68 -4.31 23.30
C GLN A 97 -8.23 -4.80 23.38
N ARG A 98 -8.03 -6.12 23.40
CA ARG A 98 -6.69 -6.73 23.41
C ARG A 98 -5.90 -6.38 22.15
N LEU A 99 -6.54 -6.36 20.98
CA LEU A 99 -5.91 -5.96 19.72
C LEU A 99 -5.48 -4.49 19.76
N ILE A 100 -6.37 -3.57 20.15
CA ILE A 100 -6.04 -2.15 20.25
C ILE A 100 -4.91 -1.88 21.25
N ASN A 101 -4.91 -2.56 22.40
CA ASN A 101 -3.91 -2.33 23.44
C ASN A 101 -2.52 -2.88 23.11
N ASN A 102 -2.43 -3.96 22.33
CA ASN A 102 -1.17 -4.71 22.17
C ASN A 102 -0.69 -4.84 20.72
N ASP A 103 -1.56 -4.64 19.73
CA ASP A 103 -1.19 -4.73 18.32
C ASP A 103 -1.09 -3.34 17.67
N ARG A 104 0.15 -2.98 17.35
CA ARG A 104 0.51 -1.68 16.76
C ARG A 104 -0.21 -1.39 15.44
N ASN A 105 -0.50 -2.41 14.62
CA ASN A 105 -1.13 -2.22 13.32
C ASN A 105 -2.62 -1.91 13.48
N HIS A 106 -3.33 -2.61 14.36
CA HIS A 106 -4.73 -2.30 14.64
C HIS A 106 -4.88 -0.91 15.26
N PHE A 107 -4.01 -0.56 16.21
CA PHE A 107 -4.01 0.77 16.82
C PHE A 107 -3.75 1.87 15.77
N ALA A 108 -2.67 1.72 14.98
CA ALA A 108 -2.30 2.67 13.94
C ALA A 108 -3.38 2.81 12.86
N ALA A 109 -4.00 1.70 12.44
CA ALA A 109 -5.08 1.73 11.48
C ALA A 109 -6.31 2.46 12.03
N CYS A 110 -6.60 2.33 13.34
CA CYS A 110 -7.69 3.08 13.97
C CYS A 110 -7.38 4.59 14.00
N MET A 111 -6.13 4.96 14.24
CA MET A 111 -5.71 6.37 14.14
C MET A 111 -6.01 6.94 12.77
N VAL A 112 -5.73 6.19 11.70
CA VAL A 112 -6.02 6.63 10.32
C VAL A 112 -7.53 6.66 10.06
N ALA A 113 -8.25 5.60 10.42
CA ALA A 113 -9.68 5.48 10.19
C ALA A 113 -10.50 6.58 10.89
N LEU A 114 -10.04 7.05 12.05
CA LEU A 114 -10.73 8.05 12.87
C LEU A 114 -10.11 9.45 12.78
N GLY A 115 -9.19 9.68 11.83
CA GLY A 115 -8.65 11.00 11.50
C GLY A 115 -7.57 11.54 12.46
N ASP A 116 -7.04 10.70 13.36
CA ASP A 116 -5.91 11.07 14.22
C ASP A 116 -4.56 11.04 13.45
N ALA A 117 -4.53 10.37 12.30
CA ALA A 117 -3.44 10.36 11.33
C ALA A 117 -3.95 10.30 9.87
N ASP A 118 -3.10 10.67 8.92
CA ASP A 118 -3.38 10.64 7.47
C ASP A 118 -2.92 9.33 6.80
N GLY A 119 -2.04 8.56 7.44
CA GLY A 119 -1.51 7.33 6.87
C GLY A 119 -0.61 6.56 7.83
N ILE A 120 -0.26 5.33 7.44
CA ILE A 120 0.55 4.39 8.22
C ILE A 120 1.67 3.79 7.36
N VAL A 121 2.84 3.61 7.95
CA VAL A 121 3.97 2.82 7.43
C VAL A 121 4.31 1.74 8.46
N THR A 122 4.35 0.48 8.01
CA THR A 122 4.60 -0.72 8.82
C THR A 122 5.20 -1.83 7.94
N GLY A 123 5.73 -2.90 8.55
CA GLY A 123 6.18 -4.11 7.86
C GLY A 123 7.67 -4.43 8.03
N VAL A 124 8.39 -3.74 8.91
CA VAL A 124 9.79 -4.03 9.24
C VAL A 124 9.95 -5.34 10.00
N THR A 125 9.02 -5.64 10.91
CA THR A 125 9.12 -6.74 11.88
C THR A 125 8.05 -7.81 11.67
N ARG A 126 7.21 -7.68 10.63
CA ARG A 126 6.08 -8.55 10.39
C ARG A 126 5.95 -8.90 8.92
N ASN A 127 5.54 -10.14 8.65
CA ASN A 127 5.21 -10.59 7.31
C ASN A 127 4.11 -9.71 6.68
N TYR A 128 4.27 -9.44 5.38
CA TYR A 128 3.41 -8.53 4.63
C TYR A 128 1.93 -8.90 4.73
N SER A 129 1.57 -10.17 4.50
CA SER A 129 0.18 -10.64 4.54
C SER A 129 -0.47 -10.42 5.89
N THR A 130 0.23 -10.75 6.99
CA THR A 130 -0.27 -10.52 8.35
C THR A 130 -0.48 -9.04 8.63
N ALA A 131 0.47 -8.18 8.24
CA ALA A 131 0.32 -6.75 8.41
C ALA A 131 -0.89 -6.21 7.61
N LEU A 132 -1.03 -6.62 6.35
CA LEU A 132 -2.16 -6.22 5.50
C LEU A 132 -3.50 -6.68 6.10
N ASP A 133 -3.60 -7.92 6.59
CA ASP A 133 -4.82 -8.45 7.23
C ASP A 133 -5.21 -7.65 8.47
N ASP A 134 -4.22 -7.27 9.29
CA ASP A 134 -4.44 -6.42 10.47
C ASP A 134 -5.04 -5.07 10.07
N ILE A 135 -4.51 -4.44 9.00
CA ILE A 135 -5.05 -3.17 8.48
C ILE A 135 -6.47 -3.36 7.92
N ARG A 136 -6.72 -4.43 7.15
CA ARG A 136 -8.03 -4.69 6.51
C ARG A 136 -9.16 -4.99 7.50
N ARG A 137 -8.85 -5.34 8.75
CA ARG A 137 -9.87 -5.42 9.82
C ARG A 137 -10.41 -4.04 10.19
N VAL A 138 -9.64 -2.98 9.96
CA VAL A 138 -9.90 -1.62 10.46
C VAL A 138 -10.23 -0.63 9.34
N ILE A 139 -9.62 -0.78 8.17
CA ILE A 139 -9.76 0.11 7.01
C ILE A 139 -10.20 -0.73 5.81
N ASP A 140 -11.31 -0.34 5.19
CA ASP A 140 -11.83 -1.00 3.99
C ASP A 140 -11.16 -0.46 2.72
N ALA A 141 -11.22 -1.28 1.66
CA ALA A 141 -10.99 -0.78 0.32
C ALA A 141 -12.02 0.32 -0.01
N ARG A 142 -11.62 1.28 -0.85
CA ARG A 142 -12.57 2.30 -1.31
C ARG A 142 -13.70 1.61 -2.10
N PRO A 143 -14.97 2.03 -1.96
CA PRO A 143 -16.07 1.41 -2.70
C PRO A 143 -15.81 1.42 -4.21
N GLY A 144 -15.95 0.26 -4.86
CA GLY A 144 -15.67 0.08 -6.29
C GLY A 144 -14.19 -0.04 -6.66
N HIS A 145 -13.29 -0.12 -5.68
CA HIS A 145 -11.85 -0.27 -5.88
C HIS A 145 -11.33 -1.57 -5.24
N CYS A 146 -10.28 -2.14 -5.81
CA CYS A 146 -9.58 -3.28 -5.21
C CYS A 146 -8.24 -2.84 -4.59
N VAL A 147 -7.70 -3.65 -3.67
CA VAL A 147 -6.40 -3.39 -3.04
C VAL A 147 -5.34 -4.11 -3.84
N ILE A 148 -4.32 -3.40 -4.33
CA ILE A 148 -3.23 -3.97 -5.11
C ILE A 148 -1.86 -3.62 -4.51
N GLY A 149 -0.88 -4.51 -4.73
CA GLY A 149 0.53 -4.23 -4.52
C GLY A 149 1.17 -3.75 -5.82
N VAL A 150 1.86 -2.60 -5.77
CA VAL A 150 2.58 -2.06 -6.92
C VAL A 150 4.07 -1.98 -6.61
N SER A 151 4.89 -2.56 -7.49
CA SER A 151 6.33 -2.42 -7.47
C SER A 151 6.78 -1.41 -8.52
N ILE A 152 7.63 -0.46 -8.12
CA ILE A 152 8.26 0.52 -9.03
C ILE A 152 9.65 0.01 -9.38
N VAL A 153 9.86 -0.39 -10.64
CA VAL A 153 11.14 -0.88 -11.14
C VAL A 153 11.86 0.24 -11.88
N LEU A 154 13.03 0.63 -11.40
CA LEU A 154 13.91 1.59 -12.06
C LEU A 154 15.05 0.82 -12.76
N ALA A 155 14.97 0.70 -14.09
CA ALA A 155 15.94 -0.07 -14.87
C ALA A 155 16.44 0.74 -16.06
N ARG A 156 17.77 0.97 -16.12
CA ARG A 156 18.44 1.68 -17.24
C ARG A 156 17.76 3.02 -17.59
N GLY A 157 17.37 3.78 -16.56
CA GLY A 157 16.70 5.08 -16.72
C GLY A 157 15.21 5.01 -17.09
N ARG A 158 14.62 3.81 -17.19
CA ARG A 158 13.18 3.61 -17.40
C ARG A 158 12.51 3.29 -16.07
N THR A 159 11.28 3.79 -15.90
CA THR A 159 10.41 3.42 -14.78
C THR A 159 9.33 2.49 -15.30
N VAL A 160 9.21 1.31 -14.71
CA VAL A 160 8.14 0.34 -15.01
C VAL A 160 7.36 0.10 -13.73
N LEU A 161 6.03 0.17 -13.83
CA LEU A 161 5.11 -0.15 -12.74
C LEU A 161 4.63 -1.58 -12.94
N VAL A 162 4.77 -2.43 -11.93
CA VAL A 162 4.34 -3.83 -11.97
C VAL A 162 3.27 -4.04 -10.92
N ALA A 163 2.12 -4.58 -11.33
CA ALA A 163 0.98 -4.86 -10.47
C ALA A 163 0.22 -6.10 -10.99
N ASP A 164 -0.40 -6.92 -10.15
CA ASP A 164 -0.30 -6.95 -8.68
C ASP A 164 0.86 -7.86 -8.23
N THR A 165 1.70 -7.37 -7.32
CA THR A 165 2.88 -8.10 -6.83
C THR A 165 2.74 -8.63 -5.41
N ALA A 166 1.62 -8.40 -4.71
CA ALA A 166 1.57 -8.68 -3.28
C ALA A 166 0.21 -9.07 -2.68
N VAL A 167 -0.92 -8.83 -3.36
CA VAL A 167 -2.25 -9.00 -2.74
C VAL A 167 -3.01 -10.20 -3.31
N HIS A 168 -3.12 -10.32 -4.62
CA HIS A 168 -3.87 -11.40 -5.29
C HIS A 168 -2.91 -12.51 -5.74
N ASP A 169 -3.15 -13.74 -5.29
CA ASP A 169 -2.34 -14.93 -5.64
C ASP A 169 -2.65 -15.42 -7.06
N MET A 170 -3.92 -15.76 -7.31
CA MET A 170 -4.40 -16.28 -8.60
C MET A 170 -5.66 -15.53 -9.05
N PRO A 171 -5.55 -14.24 -9.46
CA PRO A 171 -6.70 -13.43 -9.80
C PRO A 171 -7.45 -14.01 -11.01
N ASN A 172 -8.79 -13.92 -10.96
CA ASN A 172 -9.65 -14.22 -12.11
C ASN A 172 -9.70 -13.05 -13.10
N ALA A 173 -10.30 -13.23 -14.27
CA ALA A 173 -10.34 -12.22 -15.33
C ALA A 173 -10.90 -10.85 -14.88
N VAL A 174 -11.93 -10.84 -14.03
CA VAL A 174 -12.51 -9.60 -13.48
C VAL A 174 -11.51 -8.92 -12.55
N GLU A 175 -10.86 -9.67 -11.66
CA GLU A 175 -9.85 -9.14 -10.74
C GLU A 175 -8.63 -8.60 -11.50
N ILE A 176 -8.20 -9.27 -12.59
CA ILE A 176 -7.10 -8.77 -13.43
C ILE A 176 -7.49 -7.42 -14.08
N ALA A 177 -8.73 -7.27 -14.56
CA ALA A 177 -9.22 -6.00 -15.08
C ALA A 177 -9.28 -4.91 -13.99
N ASP A 178 -9.76 -5.25 -12.78
CA ASP A 178 -9.77 -4.33 -11.65
C ASP A 178 -8.35 -3.89 -11.25
N ILE A 179 -7.39 -4.82 -11.23
CA ILE A 179 -5.97 -4.54 -10.98
C ILE A 179 -5.41 -3.58 -12.03
N ALA A 180 -5.76 -3.75 -13.30
CA ALA A 180 -5.31 -2.89 -14.39
C ALA A 180 -5.79 -1.44 -14.20
N GLU A 181 -7.06 -1.24 -13.84
CA GLU A 181 -7.60 0.10 -13.56
C GLU A 181 -6.95 0.75 -12.33
N GLU A 182 -6.73 0.00 -11.25
CA GLU A 182 -6.03 0.49 -10.08
C GLU A 182 -4.57 0.88 -10.37
N ALA A 183 -3.87 0.05 -11.16
CA ALA A 183 -2.50 0.29 -11.58
C ALA A 183 -2.41 1.54 -12.47
N ALA A 184 -3.33 1.72 -13.41
CA ALA A 184 -3.42 2.91 -14.25
C ALA A 184 -3.69 4.17 -13.41
N GLY A 185 -4.62 4.09 -12.46
CA GLY A 185 -4.90 5.17 -11.51
C GLY A 185 -3.69 5.53 -10.64
N PHE A 186 -2.92 4.54 -10.19
CA PHE A 186 -1.68 4.76 -9.47
C PHE A 186 -0.61 5.42 -10.35
N ALA A 187 -0.43 4.97 -11.59
CA ALA A 187 0.48 5.57 -12.55
C ALA A 187 0.21 7.06 -12.75
N ARG A 188 -1.07 7.44 -12.93
CA ARG A 188 -1.50 8.84 -13.04
C ARG A 188 -1.16 9.65 -11.78
N ARG A 189 -1.42 9.10 -10.58
CA ARG A 189 -1.05 9.77 -9.31
C ARG A 189 0.47 9.96 -9.15
N MET A 190 1.26 9.12 -9.79
CA MET A 190 2.72 9.22 -9.85
C MET A 190 3.21 10.15 -10.98
N GLY A 191 2.31 10.64 -11.83
CA GLY A 191 2.59 11.57 -12.91
C GLY A 191 3.02 10.91 -14.23
N TYR A 192 2.66 9.64 -14.42
CA TYR A 192 2.86 8.90 -15.67
C TYR A 192 1.55 8.81 -16.46
N GLU A 193 1.66 8.86 -17.78
CA GLU A 193 0.56 8.47 -18.67
C GLU A 193 0.52 6.93 -18.72
N PRO A 194 -0.58 6.29 -18.28
CA PRO A 194 -0.68 4.84 -18.23
C PRO A 194 -0.70 4.23 -19.64
N ARG A 195 0.28 3.35 -19.89
CA ARG A 195 0.32 2.46 -21.07
C ARG A 195 0.57 1.05 -20.54
N LEU A 196 -0.48 0.25 -20.52
CA LEU A 196 -0.51 -1.00 -19.76
C LEU A 196 -0.33 -2.21 -20.68
N ALA A 197 0.49 -3.16 -20.27
CA ALA A 197 0.63 -4.45 -20.95
C ALA A 197 0.09 -5.55 -20.04
N MET A 198 -0.90 -6.29 -20.53
CA MET A 198 -1.49 -7.43 -19.83
C MET A 198 -0.61 -8.65 -20.06
N LEU A 199 0.16 -9.03 -19.05
CA LEU A 199 1.21 -10.03 -19.22
C LEU A 199 0.67 -11.46 -19.14
N ALA A 200 1.18 -12.31 -20.04
CA ALA A 200 1.05 -13.76 -19.97
C ALA A 200 2.33 -14.42 -20.50
N TYR A 201 2.42 -15.75 -20.44
CA TYR A 201 3.51 -16.48 -21.09
C TYR A 201 3.30 -16.62 -22.60
N SER A 202 2.06 -16.45 -23.08
CA SER A 202 1.71 -16.39 -24.50
C SER A 202 1.72 -14.96 -25.01
N THR A 203 1.72 -14.82 -26.33
CA THR A 203 1.51 -13.55 -27.02
C THR A 203 0.36 -13.70 -28.00
N PHE A 204 -0.71 -12.93 -27.80
CA PHE A 204 -1.91 -12.87 -28.62
C PHE A 204 -2.45 -14.23 -29.08
N GLY A 205 -2.61 -15.14 -28.11
CA GLY A 205 -3.19 -16.47 -28.27
C GLY A 205 -2.19 -17.60 -28.53
N HIS A 206 -0.89 -17.33 -28.61
CA HIS A 206 0.11 -18.35 -28.88
C HIS A 206 1.26 -18.42 -27.86
N PRO A 207 1.58 -19.61 -27.31
CA PRO A 207 0.77 -20.83 -27.33
C PRO A 207 -0.53 -20.67 -26.54
N GLN A 208 -1.54 -21.50 -26.83
CA GLN A 208 -2.80 -21.50 -26.08
C GLN A 208 -2.61 -22.02 -24.65
N GLY A 209 -3.44 -21.52 -23.73
CA GLY A 209 -3.59 -22.11 -22.40
C GLY A 209 -4.50 -21.30 -21.48
N GLU A 210 -5.07 -22.00 -20.50
CA GLU A 210 -6.09 -21.49 -19.60
C GLU A 210 -5.67 -20.19 -18.88
N ARG A 211 -4.40 -20.08 -18.48
CA ARG A 211 -3.88 -18.88 -17.80
C ARG A 211 -3.89 -17.66 -18.71
N SER A 212 -3.59 -17.85 -19.99
CA SER A 212 -3.61 -16.79 -20.99
C SER A 212 -5.04 -16.41 -21.38
N GLU A 213 -5.95 -17.38 -21.44
CA GLU A 213 -7.38 -17.12 -21.69
C GLU A 213 -8.00 -16.21 -20.62
N ARG A 214 -7.59 -16.35 -19.35
CA ARG A 214 -8.02 -15.44 -18.28
C ARG A 214 -7.59 -13.99 -18.53
N VAL A 215 -6.38 -13.79 -19.05
CA VAL A 215 -5.86 -12.45 -19.37
C VAL A 215 -6.57 -11.87 -20.60
N GLN A 216 -6.83 -12.70 -21.62
CA GLN A 216 -7.64 -12.30 -22.78
C GLN A 216 -9.05 -11.89 -22.37
N GLU A 217 -9.69 -12.63 -21.45
CA GLU A 217 -11.00 -12.24 -20.96
C GLU A 217 -10.94 -10.93 -20.16
N ALA A 218 -9.86 -10.67 -19.41
CA ALA A 218 -9.64 -9.39 -18.75
C ALA A 218 -9.57 -8.23 -19.76
N VAL A 219 -8.89 -8.43 -20.90
CA VAL A 219 -8.86 -7.45 -22.01
C VAL A 219 -10.27 -7.17 -22.54
N ARG A 220 -11.06 -8.23 -22.81
CA ARG A 220 -12.47 -8.06 -23.24
C ARG A 220 -13.35 -7.36 -22.20
N ILE A 221 -13.07 -7.55 -20.91
CA ILE A 221 -13.76 -6.86 -19.83
C ILE A 221 -13.41 -5.36 -19.87
N LEU A 222 -12.13 -5.01 -20.02
CA LEU A 222 -11.69 -3.62 -20.14
C LEU A 222 -12.31 -2.94 -21.37
N ASP A 223 -12.44 -3.65 -22.51
CA ASP A 223 -13.10 -3.13 -23.72
C ASP A 223 -14.55 -2.74 -23.44
N LYS A 224 -15.27 -3.60 -22.71
CA LYS A 224 -16.66 -3.35 -22.31
C LYS A 224 -16.77 -2.20 -21.32
N ARG A 225 -15.77 -2.02 -20.45
CA ARG A 225 -15.71 -0.92 -19.46
C ARG A 225 -15.38 0.43 -20.09
N ARG A 226 -14.81 0.45 -21.31
CA ARG A 226 -14.43 1.67 -22.05
C ARG A 226 -13.51 2.56 -21.21
N VAL A 227 -12.44 1.96 -20.70
CA VAL A 227 -11.45 2.67 -19.88
C VAL A 227 -10.75 3.77 -20.68
N ASP A 228 -10.21 4.75 -19.97
CA ASP A 228 -9.63 5.98 -20.52
C ASP A 228 -8.09 5.93 -20.65
N PHE A 229 -7.49 4.74 -20.67
CA PHE A 229 -6.04 4.54 -20.80
C PHE A 229 -5.70 3.50 -21.87
N GLU A 230 -4.48 3.58 -22.40
CA GLU A 230 -3.94 2.57 -23.32
C GLU A 230 -3.65 1.28 -22.56
N TYR A 231 -4.17 0.16 -23.07
CA TYR A 231 -3.81 -1.18 -22.64
C TYR A 231 -3.81 -2.13 -23.83
N ASP A 232 -3.06 -3.21 -23.75
CA ASP A 232 -3.10 -4.30 -24.72
C ASP A 232 -2.63 -5.62 -24.09
N GLY A 233 -2.95 -6.74 -24.74
CA GLY A 233 -2.50 -8.08 -24.41
C GLY A 233 -3.51 -9.18 -24.75
N GLU A 234 -3.30 -10.41 -24.33
CA GLU A 234 -2.19 -10.85 -23.50
C GLU A 234 -0.85 -10.91 -24.26
N MET A 235 0.25 -10.57 -23.60
CA MET A 235 1.58 -10.61 -24.24
C MET A 235 2.70 -11.00 -23.29
N ALA A 236 3.76 -11.55 -23.84
CA ALA A 236 4.98 -11.82 -23.08
C ALA A 236 5.72 -10.53 -22.72
N ALA A 237 6.43 -10.55 -21.59
CA ALA A 237 7.11 -9.37 -21.05
C ALA A 237 8.24 -8.85 -21.97
N ASP A 238 8.89 -9.74 -22.71
CA ASP A 238 9.91 -9.39 -23.70
C ASP A 238 9.32 -8.65 -24.90
N VAL A 239 8.09 -8.97 -25.31
CA VAL A 239 7.33 -8.24 -26.33
C VAL A 239 6.89 -6.88 -25.78
N ALA A 240 6.28 -6.85 -24.60
CA ALA A 240 5.77 -5.62 -23.97
C ALA A 240 6.85 -4.54 -23.79
N LEU A 241 8.08 -4.96 -23.46
CA LEU A 241 9.19 -4.05 -23.17
C LEU A 241 10.07 -3.72 -24.41
N ASN A 242 9.74 -4.27 -25.58
CA ASN A 242 10.53 -4.13 -26.79
C ASN A 242 9.70 -3.67 -27.99
N ALA A 243 9.80 -2.38 -28.32
CA ALA A 243 9.09 -1.78 -29.46
C ALA A 243 9.35 -2.48 -30.81
N ARG A 244 10.53 -3.10 -31.01
CA ARG A 244 10.81 -3.85 -32.25
C ARG A 244 10.07 -5.18 -32.31
N ALA A 245 9.94 -5.85 -31.16
CA ALA A 245 9.17 -7.09 -31.07
C ALA A 245 7.66 -6.79 -31.21
N MET A 246 7.19 -5.74 -30.53
CA MET A 246 5.80 -5.28 -30.62
C MET A 246 5.41 -4.87 -32.05
N ALA A 247 6.33 -4.31 -32.84
CA ALA A 247 6.07 -3.95 -34.24
C ALA A 247 5.67 -5.14 -35.15
N GLN A 248 5.86 -6.39 -34.70
CA GLN A 248 5.37 -7.58 -35.42
C GLN A 248 3.86 -7.81 -35.26
N TYR A 249 3.21 -7.04 -34.38
CA TYR A 249 1.78 -7.09 -34.08
C TYR A 249 1.16 -5.70 -34.35
N PRO A 250 0.91 -5.33 -35.61
CA PRO A 250 0.63 -3.95 -36.02
C PRO A 250 -0.85 -3.54 -35.91
N PHE A 251 -1.66 -4.29 -35.15
CA PHE A 251 -3.08 -4.01 -34.95
C PHE A 251 -3.33 -3.08 -33.76
#